data_AF-A0A3D6EGX4-F1
#
_entry.id   AF-A0A3D6EGX4-F1
#
_cell.length_a   1.000
_cell.length_b   1.000
_cell.length_c   1.000
_cell.angle_alpha   90.00
_cell.angle_beta   90.00
_cell.angle_gamma   90.00
#
_symmetry.space_group_name_H-M   'P 1'
#
loop_
_entity.id
_entity.type
_entity.pdbx_description
1 polymer ?
#
loop_
_entity_poly.entity_id
_entity_poly.type
_entity_poly.pdbx_seq_one_letter_code
_entity_poly.pdbx_strand_id
1 'polypeptide(L)'
;MMRRIVTALLPFLAATLCLFSCGQKGDLHEVRNGDLIFVGLPVNYGSGSDSMSEAIGAATIGDNELNIIHVAILEVQDDSLWVIDATIKHGVDRHPLDTFLCDFTLRDGSLPQLDVKR
;
A
#
# COMPACT_ATOMS: atom_id res chain seq x y z
N MET A 1 26.72 46.79 4.76
CA MET A 1 27.41 45.60 4.21
C MET A 1 26.77 44.25 4.62
N MET A 2 25.83 44.21 5.59
CA MET A 2 25.19 42.95 6.06
C MET A 2 23.94 42.49 5.27
N ARG A 3 23.34 43.33 4.42
CA ARG A 3 22.11 42.99 3.68
C ARG A 3 22.30 42.10 2.45
N ARG A 4 23.54 41.93 1.97
CA ARG A 4 23.84 41.11 0.77
C ARG A 4 24.17 39.65 1.08
N ILE A 5 24.44 39.33 2.35
CA ILE A 5 24.82 37.97 2.77
C ILE A 5 23.57 37.10 2.96
N VAL A 6 22.47 37.68 3.45
CA VAL A 6 21.22 36.95 3.73
C VAL A 6 20.51 36.48 2.45
N THR A 7 20.59 37.25 1.36
CA THR A 7 19.88 36.94 0.10
C THR A 7 20.52 35.80 -0.70
N ALA A 8 21.80 35.48 -0.46
CA ALA A 8 22.50 34.38 -1.12
C ALA A 8 22.34 33.03 -0.39
N LEU A 9 21.91 33.05 0.87
CA LEU A 9 21.70 31.84 1.69
C LEU A 9 20.34 31.17 1.45
N LEU A 10 19.32 31.93 1.04
CA LEU A 10 17.98 31.40 0.76
C LEU A 10 17.92 30.37 -0.39
N PRO A 11 18.54 30.59 -1.57
CA PRO A 11 18.50 29.59 -2.64
C PRO A 11 19.31 28.34 -2.31
N PHE A 12 20.35 28.48 -1.48
CA PHE A 12 21.18 27.35 -1.04
C PHE A 12 20.45 26.44 -0.05
N LEU A 13 19.64 27.03 0.85
CA LEU A 13 18.79 26.30 1.79
C LEU A 13 17.60 25.61 1.09
N ALA A 14 17.04 26.24 0.04
CA ALA A 14 15.98 25.62 -0.76
C ALA A 14 16.51 24.43 -1.59
N ALA A 15 17.73 24.53 -2.12
CA ALA A 15 18.36 23.43 -2.87
C ALA A 15 18.69 22.22 -1.98
N THR A 16 19.08 22.43 -0.72
CA THR A 16 19.32 21.33 0.22
C THR A 16 18.03 20.65 0.70
N LEU A 17 16.92 21.38 0.87
CA LEU A 17 15.63 20.75 1.21
C LEU A 17 15.10 19.81 0.11
N CYS A 18 15.34 20.10 -1.16
CA CYS A 18 14.92 19.22 -2.26
C CYS A 18 15.69 17.88 -2.30
N LEU A 19 16.90 17.82 -1.73
CA LEU A 19 17.70 16.59 -1.67
C LEU A 19 17.25 15.62 -0.56
N PHE A 20 16.50 16.09 0.45
CA PHE A 20 15.99 15.24 1.54
C PHE A 20 14.59 14.69 1.30
N SER A 21 13.92 15.05 0.19
CA SER A 21 12.59 14.54 -0.14
C SER A 21 12.60 13.19 -0.88
N CYS A 22 13.77 12.62 -1.18
CA CYS A 22 13.90 11.25 -1.68
C CYS A 22 14.36 10.35 -0.54
N GLY A 23 13.42 9.75 0.21
CA GLY A 23 13.85 8.80 1.24
C GLY A 23 12.83 8.42 2.29
N GLN A 24 11.54 8.46 1.99
CA GLN A 24 10.55 7.82 2.85
C GLN A 24 9.75 6.81 2.01
N LYS A 25 10.46 5.86 1.40
CA LYS A 25 9.86 4.55 1.13
C LYS A 25 9.56 3.99 2.51
N GLY A 26 8.27 3.90 2.85
CA GLY A 26 7.82 3.23 4.06
C GLY A 26 8.47 1.86 4.17
N ASP A 27 8.59 1.38 5.40
CA ASP A 27 9.35 0.22 5.89
C ASP A 27 9.02 -1.11 5.17
N LEU A 28 9.26 -1.18 3.85
CA LEU A 28 9.21 -2.36 2.98
C LEU A 28 10.54 -3.11 3.01
N HIS A 29 11.40 -2.80 4.00
CA HIS A 29 12.63 -3.52 4.22
C HIS A 29 12.27 -4.98 4.52
N GLU A 30 12.57 -5.85 3.55
CA GLU A 30 12.47 -7.32 3.55
C GLU A 30 11.30 -7.99 2.81
N VAL A 31 10.63 -7.30 1.88
CA VAL A 31 9.77 -8.00 0.89
C VAL A 31 10.63 -8.83 -0.07
N ARG A 32 10.21 -10.06 -0.36
CA ARG A 32 10.88 -10.99 -1.30
C ARG A 32 9.90 -11.54 -2.32
N ASN A 33 10.44 -12.02 -3.44
CA ASN A 33 9.65 -12.70 -4.47
C ASN A 33 8.93 -13.90 -3.86
N GLY A 34 7.62 -13.95 -4.05
CA GLY A 34 6.77 -15.03 -3.55
C GLY A 34 6.16 -14.77 -2.17
N ASP A 35 6.52 -13.69 -1.48
CA ASP A 35 5.80 -13.28 -0.27
C ASP A 35 4.33 -13.00 -0.63
N LEU A 36 3.41 -13.36 0.27
CA LEU A 36 1.97 -13.15 0.09
C LEU A 36 1.54 -11.89 0.83
N ILE A 37 0.74 -11.05 0.17
CA ILE A 37 0.09 -9.89 0.81
C ILE A 37 -1.40 -10.14 0.93
N PHE A 38 -1.91 -10.04 2.14
CA PHE A 38 -3.31 -10.19 2.48
C PHE A 38 -3.95 -8.84 2.74
N VAL A 39 -5.15 -8.64 2.21
CA VAL A 39 -5.94 -7.42 2.39
C VAL A 39 -6.99 -7.67 3.46
N GLY A 40 -6.87 -6.96 4.58
CA GLY A 40 -7.82 -6.97 5.69
C GLY A 40 -8.74 -5.75 5.66
N LEU A 41 -10.05 -5.99 5.79
CA LEU A 41 -11.01 -4.95 6.14
C LEU A 41 -11.25 -4.92 7.65
N PRO A 42 -11.46 -3.73 8.24
CA PRO A 42 -12.05 -3.63 9.57
C PRO A 42 -13.41 -4.36 9.60
N VAL A 43 -13.72 -5.06 10.69
CA VAL A 43 -14.97 -5.84 10.84
C VAL A 43 -16.22 -4.97 10.61
N ASN A 44 -16.14 -3.68 10.91
CA ASN A 44 -17.24 -2.72 10.74
C ASN A 44 -17.32 -2.08 9.34
N TYR A 45 -16.47 -2.49 8.39
CA TYR A 45 -16.39 -1.92 7.04
C TYR A 45 -17.18 -2.71 5.98
N GLY A 46 -17.99 -3.70 6.44
CA GLY A 46 -18.88 -4.51 5.61
C GLY A 46 -19.76 -3.65 4.70
N SER A 47 -19.45 -3.67 3.41
CA SER A 47 -20.17 -2.91 2.39
C SER A 47 -21.34 -3.73 1.84
N GLY A 48 -22.48 -3.67 2.51
CA GLY A 48 -23.76 -4.21 2.01
C GLY A 48 -23.85 -5.73 2.06
N SER A 49 -25.01 -6.22 2.52
CA SER A 49 -25.32 -7.60 2.91
C SER A 49 -25.21 -8.69 1.83
N ASP A 50 -24.65 -8.39 0.65
CA ASP A 50 -24.63 -9.27 -0.54
C ASP A 50 -23.25 -9.33 -1.23
N SER A 51 -22.16 -8.87 -0.58
CA SER A 51 -20.84 -8.84 -1.22
C SER A 51 -20.03 -10.13 -0.99
N MET A 52 -19.28 -10.57 -2.01
CA MET A 52 -18.40 -11.76 -1.91
C MET A 52 -17.36 -11.63 -0.78
N SER A 53 -16.90 -10.40 -0.51
CA SER A 53 -15.99 -10.09 0.60
C SER A 53 -16.61 -10.37 1.98
N GLU A 54 -17.92 -10.18 2.14
CA GLU A 54 -18.62 -10.54 3.38
C GLU A 54 -18.68 -12.05 3.57
N ALA A 55 -18.95 -12.81 2.49
CA ALA A 55 -18.97 -14.27 2.53
C ALA A 55 -17.60 -14.85 2.86
N ILE A 56 -16.52 -14.28 2.29
CA ILE A 56 -15.14 -14.66 2.65
C ILE A 56 -14.91 -14.41 4.12
N GLY A 57 -15.19 -13.20 4.61
CA GLY A 57 -15.03 -12.86 6.01
C GLY A 57 -15.81 -13.77 6.96
N ALA A 58 -17.08 -14.03 6.66
CA ALA A 58 -17.90 -14.92 7.48
C ALA A 58 -17.33 -16.36 7.56
N ALA A 59 -16.62 -16.81 6.54
CA ALA A 59 -16.01 -18.14 6.50
C ALA A 59 -14.60 -18.19 7.12
N THR A 60 -13.89 -17.07 7.19
CA THR A 60 -12.46 -17.02 7.58
C THR A 60 -12.19 -16.27 8.88
N ILE A 61 -13.12 -15.44 9.38
CA ILE A 61 -12.96 -14.68 10.62
C ILE A 61 -12.95 -15.63 11.83
N GLY A 62 -11.81 -15.65 12.54
CA GLY A 62 -11.73 -16.10 13.94
C GLY A 62 -11.98 -14.94 14.92
N ASP A 63 -12.07 -15.25 16.23
CA ASP A 63 -12.60 -14.34 17.26
C ASP A 63 -11.89 -12.97 17.45
N ASN A 64 -10.76 -12.68 16.78
CA ASN A 64 -10.03 -11.41 16.88
C ASN A 64 -9.15 -11.05 15.66
N GLU A 65 -9.44 -11.61 14.47
CA GLU A 65 -8.59 -11.42 13.29
C GLU A 65 -9.18 -10.45 12.26
N LEU A 66 -8.29 -9.86 11.46
CA LEU A 66 -8.67 -9.02 10.32
C LEU A 66 -9.59 -9.81 9.39
N ASN A 67 -10.63 -9.16 8.87
CA ASN A 67 -11.44 -9.76 7.82
C ASN A 67 -10.62 -9.79 6.52
N ILE A 68 -9.92 -10.89 6.28
CA ILE A 68 -9.11 -11.07 5.07
C ILE A 68 -10.03 -11.28 3.88
N ILE A 69 -10.03 -10.33 2.94
CA ILE A 69 -10.93 -10.32 1.79
C ILE A 69 -10.24 -10.60 0.45
N HIS A 70 -8.90 -10.55 0.42
CA HIS A 70 -8.11 -10.74 -0.79
C HIS A 70 -6.68 -11.13 -0.47
N VAL A 71 -6.02 -11.79 -1.43
CA VAL A 71 -4.61 -12.17 -1.35
C VAL A 71 -3.93 -11.98 -2.71
N ALA A 72 -2.66 -11.62 -2.66
CA ALA A 72 -1.82 -11.34 -3.81
C ALA A 72 -0.39 -11.86 -3.58
N ILE A 73 0.35 -12.12 -4.65
CA ILE A 73 1.77 -12.50 -4.61
C ILE A 73 2.60 -11.24 -4.87
N LEU A 74 3.58 -10.97 -4.00
CA LEU A 74 4.55 -9.91 -4.18
C LEU A 74 5.72 -10.38 -5.04
N GLU A 75 6.13 -9.50 -5.95
CA GLU A 75 7.32 -9.67 -6.77
C GLU A 75 8.17 -8.40 -6.68
N VAL A 76 9.44 -8.59 -6.35
CA VAL A 76 10.50 -7.58 -6.42
C VAL A 76 11.18 -7.72 -7.78
N GLN A 77 11.09 -6.68 -8.59
CA GLN A 77 11.81 -6.57 -9.86
C GLN A 77 12.59 -5.27 -9.84
N ASP A 78 13.92 -5.40 -9.88
CA ASP A 78 14.87 -4.30 -9.69
C ASP A 78 14.54 -3.52 -8.39
N ASP A 79 14.26 -2.22 -8.48
CA ASP A 79 13.89 -1.36 -7.35
C ASP A 79 12.36 -1.13 -7.22
N SER A 80 11.56 -1.97 -7.89
CA SER A 80 10.10 -1.84 -7.99
C SER A 80 9.38 -3.04 -7.40
N LEU A 81 8.22 -2.77 -6.80
CA LEU A 81 7.31 -3.80 -6.29
C LEU A 81 6.14 -3.98 -7.23
N TRP A 82 5.89 -5.25 -7.52
CA TRP A 82 4.81 -5.72 -8.37
C TRP A 82 3.95 -6.68 -7.58
N VAL A 83 2.69 -6.76 -8.00
CA VAL A 83 1.68 -7.66 -7.47
C VAL A 83 1.18 -8.54 -8.61
N ILE A 84 1.04 -9.83 -8.32
CA ILE A 84 0.31 -10.78 -9.15
C ILE A 84 -0.92 -11.19 -8.36
N ASP A 85 -2.10 -10.89 -8.88
CA ASP A 85 -3.36 -11.19 -8.22
C ASP A 85 -4.48 -11.49 -9.21
N ALA A 86 -5.67 -11.75 -8.66
CA ALA A 86 -6.86 -12.06 -9.44
C ALA A 86 -8.05 -11.23 -8.94
N THR A 87 -8.29 -10.07 -9.56
CA THR A 87 -9.44 -9.20 -9.20
C THR A 87 -10.57 -9.31 -10.22
N ILE A 88 -11.78 -8.90 -9.83
CA ILE A 88 -12.93 -8.78 -10.76
C ILE A 88 -12.64 -7.77 -11.87
N LYS A 89 -11.91 -6.70 -11.54
CA LYS A 89 -11.64 -5.57 -12.45
C LYS A 89 -10.58 -5.90 -13.49
N HIS A 90 -9.55 -6.65 -13.10
CA HIS A 90 -8.36 -6.90 -13.91
C HIS A 90 -8.21 -8.36 -14.38
N GLY A 91 -8.99 -9.29 -13.83
CA GLY A 91 -8.73 -10.72 -14.03
C GLY A 91 -7.43 -11.13 -13.32
N VAL A 92 -6.76 -12.16 -13.84
CA VAL A 92 -5.40 -12.53 -13.41
C VAL A 92 -4.41 -11.61 -14.12
N ASP A 93 -3.73 -10.76 -13.37
CA ASP A 93 -2.87 -9.72 -13.93
C ASP A 93 -1.62 -9.48 -13.06
N ARG A 94 -0.60 -8.88 -13.67
CA ARG A 94 0.61 -8.40 -12.98
C ARG A 94 0.70 -6.88 -13.13
N HIS A 95 0.63 -6.16 -12.02
CA HIS A 95 0.66 -4.69 -12.01
C HIS A 95 1.46 -4.11 -10.83
N PRO A 96 1.79 -2.81 -10.84
CA PRO A 96 2.53 -2.18 -9.75
C PRO A 96 1.75 -2.23 -8.43
N LEU A 97 2.45 -2.35 -7.30
CA LEU A 97 1.83 -2.35 -5.96
C LEU A 97 0.90 -1.14 -5.74
N ASP A 98 1.23 0.02 -6.30
CA ASP A 98 0.41 1.22 -6.19
C ASP A 98 -0.99 1.05 -6.82
N THR A 99 -1.10 0.28 -7.92
CA THR A 99 -2.38 -0.03 -8.55
C THR A 99 -3.25 -0.89 -7.61
N PHE A 100 -2.63 -1.89 -7.00
CA PHE A 100 -3.28 -2.74 -6.00
C PHE A 100 -3.79 -1.93 -4.80
N LEU A 101 -2.95 -1.06 -4.22
CA LEU A 101 -3.35 -0.20 -3.10
C LEU A 101 -4.49 0.75 -3.46
N CYS A 102 -4.49 1.31 -4.67
CA CYS A 102 -5.58 2.14 -5.17
C CYS A 102 -6.89 1.35 -5.27
N ASP A 103 -6.83 0.12 -5.78
CA ASP A 103 -8.03 -0.71 -5.99
C ASP A 103 -8.67 -1.17 -4.67
N PHE A 104 -7.89 -1.29 -3.60
CA PHE A 104 -8.37 -1.64 -2.26
C PHE A 104 -8.50 -0.45 -1.31
N THR A 105 -8.34 0.79 -1.80
CA THR A 105 -8.56 2.00 -1.00
C THR A 105 -10.02 2.05 -0.52
N LEU A 106 -10.20 2.32 0.78
CA LEU A 106 -11.51 2.36 1.41
C LEU A 106 -12.31 3.59 0.97
N ARG A 107 -13.62 3.57 1.20
CA ARG A 107 -14.53 4.65 0.76
C ARG A 107 -14.20 6.02 1.36
N ASP A 108 -13.60 6.05 2.53
CA ASP A 108 -13.13 7.28 3.19
C ASP A 108 -11.74 7.74 2.69
N GLY A 109 -11.15 7.03 1.74
CA GLY A 109 -9.82 7.30 1.19
C GLY A 109 -8.67 6.73 2.03
N SER A 110 -8.95 6.00 3.11
CA SER A 110 -7.92 5.33 3.88
C SER A 110 -7.43 4.06 3.18
N LEU A 111 -6.15 3.71 3.43
CA LEU A 111 -5.56 2.48 2.90
C LEU A 111 -6.11 1.25 3.64
N PRO A 112 -6.20 0.10 2.97
CA PRO A 112 -6.57 -1.14 3.62
C PRO A 112 -5.51 -1.56 4.65
N GLN A 113 -5.89 -2.43 5.60
CA GLN A 113 -4.90 -3.10 6.42
C GLN A 113 -4.25 -4.21 5.62
N LEU A 114 -2.93 -4.32 5.71
CA LEU A 114 -2.14 -5.28 4.94
C LEU A 114 -1.34 -6.15 5.89
N ASP A 115 -1.33 -7.45 5.64
CA ASP A 115 -0.50 -8.42 6.35
C ASP A 115 0.33 -9.19 5.33
N VAL A 116 1.65 -9.25 5.55
CA VAL A 116 2.58 -9.94 4.65
C VAL A 116 3.03 -11.23 5.30
N LYS A 117 2.90 -12.35 4.56
CA LYS A 117 3.34 -13.69 4.99
C LYS A 117 4.34 -14.27 4.01
N ARG A 118 5.11 -15.25 4.49
CA ARG A 118 6.12 -16.01 3.76
C ARG A 118 5.88 -17.49 3.93
#